data_AF-F0ZXU3-F1
#
_entry.id   AF-F0ZXU3-F1
#
_cell.length_a   1.000
_cell.length_b   1.000
_cell.length_c   1.000
_cell.angle_alpha   90.00
_cell.angle_beta   90.00
_cell.angle_gamma   90.00
#
_symmetry.space_group_name_H-M   'P 1'
#
loop_
_entity.id
_entity.type
_entity.pdbx_description
1 polymer ?
#
loop_
_entity_poly.entity_id
_entity_poly.type
_entity_poly.pdbx_seq_one_letter_code
_entity_poly.pdbx_strand_id
1 'polypeptide(L)'
;MENGNIFISIISYRDSECQWTIKNLIENSNQPNSLYIGVCLQYDMGNGEGDKHCFEYQVDKEYESKHIRYLRMDYRDAKGPCYARALVQQQLYRDEEYYLQIDSHMRFVKDWDKILIEQLQMCKVNGSVDTNAILTCYPMGYTLPNKIPVHRYPILLVATQFGDDGFLRLGGKIISKKLDSPCKSLFWVSGFSFSRSNVIKEVPYDPNLQHLFFGEEISMSARLYTHGFNFYSPTKTIIFHLWNRDYRPTFRENKSDETIKIENHSKKRLLKLFGLENDNQIGEIESKYGLGATRTLENYSDFSGVDFKNKSLNNNAKFGGYFEEKDTFFMNEIMEFVIKSQIGI
;
A
#
# COMPACT_ATOMS: atom_id res chain seq x y z
N MET A 1 8.24 24.17 15.33
CA MET A 1 7.26 23.96 14.24
C MET A 1 7.28 22.47 13.99
N GLU A 2 6.15 21.78 14.06
CA GLU A 2 6.08 20.36 13.66
C GLU A 2 6.59 20.27 12.22
N ASN A 3 7.64 19.47 11.99
CA ASN A 3 8.28 19.34 10.69
C ASN A 3 7.40 18.41 9.86
N GLY A 4 6.45 18.98 9.10
CA GLY A 4 5.52 18.27 8.20
C GLY A 4 6.17 17.56 7.01
N ASN A 5 7.39 17.07 7.18
CA ASN A 5 8.16 16.30 6.23
C ASN A 5 7.50 14.93 6.00
N ILE A 6 7.41 14.54 4.75
CA ILE A 6 6.80 13.27 4.33
C ILE A 6 7.90 12.38 3.75
N PHE A 7 8.09 11.19 4.33
CA PHE A 7 8.87 10.13 3.70
C PHE A 7 7.96 9.33 2.77
N ILE A 8 8.29 9.33 1.47
CA ILE A 8 7.55 8.61 0.43
C ILE A 8 8.34 7.36 0.06
N SER A 9 7.80 6.17 0.34
CA SER A 9 8.40 4.88 0.01
C SER A 9 7.83 4.32 -1.28
N ILE A 10 8.71 4.17 -2.27
CA ILE A 10 8.40 3.65 -3.60
C ILE A 10 9.29 2.44 -3.86
N ILE A 11 8.70 1.34 -4.30
CA ILE A 11 9.44 0.22 -4.87
C ILE A 11 9.13 0.12 -6.36
N SER A 12 10.16 -0.06 -7.16
CA SER A 12 10.06 -0.18 -8.61
C SER A 12 10.81 -1.43 -9.05
N TYR A 13 10.14 -2.23 -9.87
CA TYR A 13 10.74 -3.37 -10.55
C TYR A 13 10.51 -3.16 -12.04
N ARG A 14 11.57 -2.73 -12.74
CA ARG A 14 11.61 -2.50 -14.18
C ARG A 14 10.37 -1.74 -14.68
N ASP A 15 9.97 -0.73 -13.91
CA ASP A 15 8.72 -0.02 -14.11
C ASP A 15 9.01 1.38 -14.67
N SER A 16 8.66 1.56 -15.94
CA SER A 16 8.87 2.80 -16.68
C SER A 16 8.03 3.97 -16.17
N GLU A 17 6.98 3.70 -15.40
CA GLU A 17 6.13 4.72 -14.81
C GLU A 17 6.67 5.28 -13.49
N CYS A 18 7.70 4.67 -12.91
CA CYS A 18 8.31 5.15 -11.65
C CYS A 18 8.79 6.60 -11.74
N GLN A 19 9.48 6.96 -12.83
CA GLN A 19 9.96 8.32 -13.07
C GLN A 19 8.81 9.33 -13.22
N TRP A 20 7.70 8.90 -13.85
CA TRP A 20 6.54 9.75 -14.10
C TRP A 20 5.69 9.92 -12.83
N THR A 21 5.66 8.90 -11.97
CA THR A 21 5.13 8.99 -10.61
C THR A 21 5.91 10.01 -9.80
N ILE A 22 7.25 9.93 -9.79
CA ILE A 22 8.12 10.89 -9.10
C ILE A 22 7.91 12.31 -9.62
N LYS A 23 7.86 12.50 -10.94
CA LYS A 23 7.55 13.79 -11.53
C LYS A 23 6.20 14.32 -11.05
N ASN A 24 5.15 13.53 -11.20
CA ASN A 24 3.79 13.93 -10.92
C ASN A 24 3.56 14.24 -9.43
N LEU A 25 4.16 13.46 -8.52
CA LEU A 25 4.02 13.67 -7.09
C LEU A 25 4.70 14.98 -6.63
N ILE A 26 5.85 15.33 -7.24
CA ILE A 26 6.56 16.59 -6.95
C ILE A 26 5.76 17.78 -7.52
N GLU A 27 5.36 17.72 -8.79
CA GLU A 27 4.67 18.83 -9.48
C GLU A 27 3.29 19.16 -8.87
N ASN A 28 2.62 18.18 -8.25
CA ASN A 28 1.31 18.35 -7.64
C ASN A 28 1.35 18.56 -6.12
N SER A 29 2.53 18.63 -5.50
CA SER A 29 2.66 18.87 -4.06
C SER A 29 2.49 20.35 -3.71
N ASN A 30 1.85 20.62 -2.58
CA ASN A 30 1.75 21.95 -2.00
C ASN A 30 3.07 22.39 -1.32
N GLN A 31 3.86 21.44 -0.80
CA GLN A 31 5.17 21.69 -0.19
C GLN A 31 6.25 20.72 -0.71
N PRO A 32 6.73 20.88 -1.95
CA PRO A 32 7.70 19.96 -2.54
C PRO A 32 8.99 19.83 -1.70
N ASN A 33 9.45 20.92 -1.08
CA ASN A 33 10.66 20.90 -0.24
C ASN A 33 10.51 20.11 1.08
N SER A 34 9.31 19.65 1.42
CA SER A 34 9.04 18.79 2.58
C SER A 34 8.98 17.31 2.19
N LEU A 35 9.19 16.98 0.92
CA LEU A 35 9.15 15.61 0.43
C LEU A 35 10.54 14.94 0.50
N TYR A 36 10.59 13.71 1.01
CA TYR A 36 11.77 12.85 1.01
C TYR A 36 11.41 11.51 0.39
N ILE A 37 11.85 11.28 -0.84
CA ILE A 37 11.42 10.15 -1.67
C ILE A 37 12.48 9.05 -1.57
N GLY A 38 12.13 7.95 -0.90
CA GLY A 38 12.91 6.72 -0.86
C GLY A 38 12.48 5.76 -1.97
N VAL A 39 13.41 5.42 -2.88
CA VAL A 39 13.12 4.57 -4.04
C VAL A 39 14.02 3.34 -4.04
N CYS A 40 13.42 2.15 -4.03
CA CYS A 40 14.12 0.91 -4.40
C CYS A 40 13.92 0.66 -5.90
N LEU A 41 14.96 0.92 -6.68
CA LEU A 41 15.01 0.70 -8.13
C LEU A 41 15.67 -0.65 -8.43
N GLN A 42 14.86 -1.60 -8.92
CA GLN A 42 15.30 -2.90 -9.40
C GLN A 42 15.22 -2.89 -10.94
N TYR A 43 16.35 -2.84 -11.63
CA TYR A 43 16.43 -2.68 -13.08
C TYR A 43 17.62 -3.44 -13.68
N ASP A 44 17.69 -3.57 -15.01
CA ASP A 44 18.84 -4.12 -15.71
C ASP A 44 20.10 -3.25 -15.50
N MET A 45 20.97 -3.68 -14.58
CA MET A 45 22.24 -3.04 -14.29
C MET A 45 23.38 -3.56 -15.17
N GLY A 46 23.09 -4.46 -16.12
CA GLY A 46 24.05 -4.98 -17.08
C GLY A 46 24.43 -3.94 -18.14
N ASN A 47 24.36 -4.32 -19.41
CA ASN A 47 24.86 -3.52 -20.53
C ASN A 47 24.05 -2.22 -20.76
N GLY A 48 23.04 -1.96 -19.91
CA GLY A 48 22.32 -0.70 -19.84
C GLY A 48 21.31 -0.49 -20.97
N GLU A 49 20.95 -1.52 -21.74
CA GLU A 49 20.02 -1.42 -22.88
C GLU A 49 18.57 -1.80 -22.53
N GLY A 50 18.36 -2.79 -21.65
CA GLY A 50 17.02 -3.39 -21.43
C GLY A 50 15.99 -2.42 -20.85
N ASP A 51 16.41 -1.55 -19.92
CA ASP A 51 15.51 -0.71 -19.14
C ASP A 51 15.74 0.80 -19.32
N LYS A 52 16.38 1.24 -20.42
CA LYS A 52 16.63 2.68 -20.71
C LYS A 52 15.37 3.55 -20.62
N HIS A 53 14.25 3.00 -21.05
CA HIS A 53 12.92 3.63 -21.04
C HIS A 53 12.40 3.92 -19.62
N CYS A 54 13.02 3.35 -18.57
CA CYS A 54 12.73 3.68 -17.17
C CYS A 54 13.41 4.96 -16.67
N PHE A 55 14.28 5.59 -17.48
CA PHE A 55 15.15 6.70 -17.10
C PHE A 55 15.15 7.86 -18.12
N GLU A 56 14.01 8.10 -18.77
CA GLU A 56 13.78 9.17 -19.74
C GLU A 56 13.62 10.56 -19.09
N TYR A 57 13.08 10.61 -17.88
CA TYR A 57 12.88 11.82 -17.09
C TYR A 57 13.96 11.94 -16.02
N GLN A 58 14.63 13.09 -15.99
CA GLN A 58 15.59 13.44 -14.97
C GLN A 58 15.01 14.53 -14.08
N VAL A 59 15.00 14.28 -12.77
CA VAL A 59 14.72 15.30 -11.77
C VAL A 59 15.88 16.30 -11.77
N ASP A 60 15.60 17.55 -11.44
CA ASP A 60 16.66 18.54 -11.21
C ASP A 60 17.71 17.99 -10.21
N LYS A 61 19.00 18.09 -10.55
CA LYS A 61 20.07 17.45 -9.77
C LYS A 61 20.20 17.99 -8.36
N GLU A 62 19.95 19.29 -8.16
CA GLU A 62 20.01 19.88 -6.83
C GLU A 62 18.86 19.35 -5.98
N TYR A 63 17.65 19.32 -6.53
CA TYR A 63 16.50 18.73 -5.85
C TYR A 63 16.70 17.24 -5.56
N GLU A 64 17.11 16.46 -6.56
CA GLU A 64 17.36 15.02 -6.45
C GLU A 64 18.34 14.72 -5.30
N SER A 65 19.47 15.43 -5.24
CA SER A 65 20.52 15.22 -4.24
C SER A 65 20.08 15.45 -2.80
N LYS A 66 19.05 16.28 -2.58
CA LYS A 66 18.53 16.64 -1.25
C LYS A 66 17.30 15.82 -0.86
N HIS A 67 16.44 15.53 -1.83
CA HIS A 67 15.08 15.02 -1.60
C HIS A 67 14.88 13.58 -2.04
N ILE A 68 15.78 12.97 -2.81
CA ILE A 68 15.60 11.60 -3.30
C ILE A 68 16.74 10.70 -2.83
N ARG A 69 16.38 9.54 -2.29
CA ARG A 69 17.30 8.53 -1.75
C ARG A 69 17.03 7.22 -2.48
N TYR A 70 18.07 6.66 -3.08
CA TYR A 70 17.94 5.47 -3.92
C TYR A 70 18.63 4.26 -3.29
N LEU A 71 17.94 3.12 -3.33
CA LEU A 71 18.55 1.80 -3.36
C LEU A 71 18.49 1.30 -4.80
N ARG A 72 19.63 0.91 -5.36
CA ARG A 72 19.73 0.39 -6.72
C ARG A 72 20.22 -1.05 -6.63
N MET A 73 19.56 -1.95 -7.34
CA MET A 73 19.99 -3.34 -7.48
C MET A 73 19.62 -3.88 -8.85
N ASP A 74 20.34 -4.91 -9.27
CA ASP A 74 19.97 -5.62 -10.48
C ASP A 74 18.60 -6.30 -10.30
N TYR A 75 17.75 -6.24 -11.32
CA TYR A 75 16.43 -6.85 -11.25
C TYR A 75 16.48 -8.34 -10.94
N ARG A 76 17.55 -9.07 -11.32
CA ARG A 76 17.72 -10.50 -11.03
C ARG A 76 17.90 -10.80 -9.55
N ASP A 77 18.36 -9.83 -8.77
CA ASP A 77 18.54 -9.95 -7.32
C ASP A 77 17.27 -9.61 -6.52
N ALA A 78 16.19 -9.21 -7.20
CA ALA A 78 14.93 -8.84 -6.56
C ALA A 78 14.26 -10.02 -5.84
N LYS A 79 13.82 -9.76 -4.61
CA LYS A 79 13.18 -10.75 -3.73
C LYS A 79 11.72 -10.41 -3.42
N GLY A 80 11.05 -9.70 -4.33
CA GLY A 80 9.63 -9.34 -4.22
C GLY A 80 9.36 -8.09 -3.38
N PRO A 81 8.07 -7.67 -3.33
CA PRO A 81 7.67 -6.36 -2.81
C PRO A 81 7.91 -6.19 -1.31
N CYS A 82 7.59 -7.19 -0.49
CA CYS A 82 7.80 -7.14 0.97
C CYS A 82 9.27 -6.85 1.32
N TYR A 83 10.20 -7.55 0.66
CA TYR A 83 11.63 -7.34 0.85
C TYR A 83 12.07 -5.94 0.44
N ALA A 84 11.66 -5.48 -0.75
CA ALA A 84 12.00 -4.15 -1.23
C ALA A 84 11.45 -3.04 -0.30
N ARG A 85 10.23 -3.18 0.22
CA ARG A 85 9.64 -2.24 1.18
C ARG A 85 10.40 -2.24 2.51
N ALA A 86 10.80 -3.41 3.01
CA ALA A 86 11.64 -3.51 4.19
C ALA A 86 12.97 -2.78 4.01
N LEU A 87 13.63 -2.93 2.85
CA LEU A 87 14.90 -2.23 2.57
C LEU A 87 14.74 -0.70 2.53
N VAL A 88 13.69 -0.19 1.87
CA VAL A 88 13.41 1.25 1.83
C VAL A 88 13.21 1.80 3.25
N GLN A 89 12.40 1.11 4.05
CA GLN A 89 12.16 1.48 5.45
C GLN A 89 13.44 1.47 6.29
N GLN A 90 14.29 0.45 6.14
CA GLN A 90 15.48 0.26 6.98
C GLN A 90 16.65 1.16 6.60
N GLN A 91 16.79 1.50 5.32
CA GLN A 91 17.99 2.18 4.82
C GLN A 91 17.76 3.63 4.39
N LEU A 92 16.53 4.00 4.02
CA LEU A 92 16.26 5.29 3.39
C LEU A 92 15.44 6.24 4.26
N TYR A 93 14.66 5.74 5.22
CA TYR A 93 13.93 6.58 6.19
C TYR A 93 14.89 7.29 7.16
N ARG A 94 14.65 8.56 7.49
CA ARG A 94 15.49 9.37 8.39
C ARG A 94 14.65 10.27 9.32
N ASP A 95 13.68 9.66 10.01
CA ASP A 95 12.86 10.33 11.01
C ASP A 95 11.96 11.46 10.50
N GLU A 96 11.54 11.40 9.23
CA GLU A 96 10.46 12.24 8.72
C GLU A 96 9.15 12.02 9.51
N GLU A 97 8.29 13.03 9.62
CA GLU A 97 7.09 12.98 10.47
C GLU A 97 5.99 12.07 9.92
N TYR A 98 5.76 12.14 8.61
CA TYR A 98 4.73 11.37 7.92
C TYR A 98 5.35 10.29 7.03
N TYR A 99 4.58 9.23 6.81
CA TYR A 99 4.93 8.13 5.93
C TYR A 99 3.86 7.94 4.87
N LEU A 100 4.27 7.99 3.61
CA LEU A 100 3.46 7.63 2.45
C LEU A 100 4.06 6.39 1.79
N GLN A 101 3.33 5.28 1.78
CA GLN A 101 3.70 4.10 1.00
C GLN A 101 2.84 3.99 -0.24
N ILE A 102 3.49 3.81 -1.40
CA ILE A 102 2.83 3.70 -2.70
C ILE A 102 3.50 2.66 -3.61
N ASP A 103 2.80 2.32 -4.68
CA ASP A 103 3.40 1.66 -5.86
C ASP A 103 4.13 2.67 -6.77
N SER A 104 4.82 2.16 -7.79
CA SER A 104 5.66 2.94 -8.71
C SER A 104 4.90 3.60 -9.86
N HIS A 105 3.61 3.36 -10.04
CA HIS A 105 2.82 3.83 -11.19
C HIS A 105 1.55 4.52 -10.69
N MET A 106 1.74 5.71 -10.14
CA MET A 106 0.71 6.49 -9.44
C MET A 106 0.56 7.88 -10.04
N ARG A 107 -0.62 8.49 -9.84
CA ARG A 107 -0.87 9.91 -10.11
C ARG A 107 -1.55 10.57 -8.92
N PHE A 108 -1.29 11.86 -8.74
CA PHE A 108 -1.70 12.65 -7.60
C PHE A 108 -2.55 13.82 -8.07
N VAL A 109 -3.56 14.16 -7.27
CA VAL A 109 -4.26 15.44 -7.43
C VAL A 109 -3.38 16.58 -6.94
N LYS A 110 -3.65 17.80 -7.41
CA LYS A 110 -3.01 19.00 -6.87
C LYS A 110 -3.23 19.12 -5.35
N ASP A 111 -2.18 19.53 -4.65
CA ASP A 111 -2.09 19.73 -3.20
C ASP A 111 -2.34 18.45 -2.40
N TRP A 112 -1.99 17.29 -2.95
CA TRP A 112 -2.28 15.96 -2.37
C TRP A 112 -1.75 15.81 -0.93
N ASP A 113 -0.57 16.32 -0.66
CA ASP A 113 0.15 16.26 0.62
C ASP A 113 -0.63 16.99 1.72
N LYS A 114 -1.05 18.23 1.42
CA LYS A 114 -1.91 19.01 2.29
C LYS A 114 -3.24 18.28 2.55
N ILE A 115 -3.88 17.76 1.49
CA ILE A 115 -5.16 17.06 1.61
C ILE A 115 -5.02 15.80 2.50
N LEU A 116 -3.93 15.04 2.37
CA LEU A 116 -3.70 13.84 3.18
C LEU A 116 -3.49 14.19 4.66
N ILE A 117 -2.68 15.22 4.96
CA ILE A 117 -2.45 15.68 6.33
C ILE A 117 -3.77 16.16 6.96
N GLU A 118 -4.54 16.98 6.26
CA GLU A 118 -5.84 17.47 6.72
C GLU A 118 -6.80 16.31 7.00
N GLN A 119 -6.89 15.32 6.10
CA GLN A 119 -7.75 14.15 6.32
C GLN A 119 -7.27 13.29 7.48
N LEU A 120 -5.96 13.12 7.65
CA LEU A 120 -5.43 12.36 8.78
C LEU A 120 -5.79 13.03 10.12
N GLN A 121 -5.76 14.36 10.19
CA GLN A 121 -6.17 15.13 11.39
C GLN A 121 -7.68 15.05 11.68
N MET A 122 -8.50 14.71 10.68
CA MET A 122 -9.94 14.50 10.86
C MET A 122 -10.29 13.12 11.42
N CYS A 123 -9.36 12.15 11.35
CA CYS A 123 -9.55 10.83 11.93
C CYS A 123 -9.63 10.94 13.46
N LYS A 124 -10.70 10.37 14.04
CA LYS A 124 -10.94 10.42 15.48
C LYS A 124 -11.12 9.02 16.08
N VAL A 125 -10.63 8.90 17.31
CA VAL A 125 -10.88 7.77 18.21
C VAL A 125 -11.25 8.33 19.59
N ASN A 126 -12.33 7.83 20.18
CA ASN A 126 -12.85 8.29 21.48
C ASN A 126 -13.01 9.82 21.61
N GLY A 127 -13.45 10.47 20.52
CA GLY A 127 -13.71 11.91 20.48
C GLY A 127 -12.50 12.82 20.24
N SER A 128 -11.28 12.27 20.27
CA SER A 128 -10.03 13.00 20.02
C SER A 128 -9.38 12.60 18.70
N VAL A 129 -8.44 13.40 18.19
CA VAL A 129 -7.65 13.06 16.99
C VAL A 129 -6.91 11.75 17.22
N ASP A 130 -7.02 10.84 16.27
CA ASP A 130 -6.34 9.54 16.32
C ASP A 130 -4.90 9.67 15.80
N THR A 131 -3.93 9.61 16.71
CA THR A 131 -2.52 9.70 16.37
C THR A 131 -1.98 8.45 15.69
N ASN A 132 -2.71 7.33 15.75
CA ASN A 132 -2.38 6.05 15.11
C ASN A 132 -3.27 5.78 13.88
N ALA A 133 -3.92 6.82 13.34
CA ALA A 133 -4.68 6.72 12.11
C ALA A 133 -3.78 6.39 10.91
N ILE A 134 -4.32 5.58 10.01
CA ILE A 134 -3.73 5.29 8.70
C ILE A 134 -4.81 5.48 7.65
N LEU A 135 -4.60 6.43 6.72
CA LEU A 135 -5.42 6.55 5.52
C LEU A 135 -4.99 5.47 4.52
N THR A 136 -5.94 4.67 4.03
CA THR A 136 -5.66 3.58 3.10
C THR A 136 -6.91 3.18 2.32
N CYS A 137 -6.74 2.89 1.03
CA CYS A 137 -7.77 2.32 0.16
C CYS A 137 -7.12 1.84 -1.15
N TYR A 138 -7.84 1.05 -1.95
CA TYR A 138 -7.42 0.86 -3.35
C TYR A 138 -7.71 2.15 -4.13
N PRO A 139 -6.71 2.75 -4.80
CA PRO A 139 -6.92 3.94 -5.60
C PRO A 139 -7.79 3.67 -6.84
N MET A 140 -8.53 4.67 -7.31
CA MET A 140 -9.16 4.60 -8.63
C MET A 140 -8.09 4.55 -9.74
N GLY A 141 -8.44 3.98 -10.88
CA GLY A 141 -7.53 3.88 -12.02
C GLY A 141 -7.24 5.22 -12.71
N TYR A 142 -6.03 5.36 -13.27
CA TYR A 142 -5.76 6.33 -14.35
C TYR A 142 -5.36 5.61 -15.63
N THR A 143 -5.42 6.32 -16.76
CA THR A 143 -4.95 5.81 -18.06
C THR A 143 -3.78 6.63 -18.57
N LEU A 144 -2.84 5.97 -19.25
CA LEU A 144 -1.66 6.63 -19.77
C LEU A 144 -2.00 7.74 -20.79
N PRO A 145 -1.19 8.81 -20.86
CA PRO A 145 -0.02 9.04 -19.99
C PRO A 145 -0.39 9.59 -18.60
N ASN A 146 -1.50 10.35 -18.46
CA ASN A 146 -1.84 11.10 -17.24
C ASN A 146 -3.36 11.35 -17.08
N LYS A 147 -4.23 10.54 -17.69
CA LYS A 147 -5.68 10.77 -17.69
C LYS A 147 -6.33 10.17 -16.44
N ILE A 148 -6.63 11.03 -15.47
CA ILE A 148 -7.36 10.68 -14.24
C ILE A 148 -8.88 10.93 -14.40
N PRO A 149 -9.75 10.15 -13.73
CA PRO A 149 -11.18 10.44 -13.65
C PRO A 149 -11.47 11.82 -13.07
N VAL A 150 -12.46 12.52 -13.65
CA VAL A 150 -12.94 13.83 -13.15
C VAL A 150 -13.63 13.66 -11.79
N HIS A 151 -14.45 12.62 -11.67
CA HIS A 151 -15.15 12.28 -10.45
C HIS A 151 -14.26 11.44 -9.54
N ARG A 152 -14.21 11.81 -8.26
CA ARG A 152 -13.37 11.19 -7.25
C ARG A 152 -14.25 10.73 -6.11
N TYR A 153 -14.21 9.43 -5.83
CA TYR A 153 -15.06 8.82 -4.83
C TYR A 153 -14.23 8.26 -3.66
N PRO A 154 -14.79 8.20 -2.45
CA PRO A 154 -14.26 7.34 -1.39
C PRO A 154 -14.31 5.87 -1.82
N ILE A 155 -13.31 5.09 -1.40
CA ILE A 155 -13.22 3.66 -1.69
C ILE A 155 -13.11 2.87 -0.38
N LEU A 156 -14.05 1.97 -0.13
CA LEU A 156 -13.98 1.02 0.97
C LEU A 156 -13.19 -0.22 0.57
N LEU A 157 -12.35 -0.69 1.48
CA LEU A 157 -11.74 -2.00 1.38
C LEU A 157 -12.70 -3.06 1.88
N VAL A 158 -12.86 -4.12 1.10
CA VAL A 158 -13.74 -5.26 1.41
C VAL A 158 -12.97 -6.56 1.28
N ALA A 159 -13.41 -7.58 2.02
CA ALA A 159 -12.97 -8.96 1.80
C ALA A 159 -13.81 -9.61 0.71
N THR A 160 -13.17 -10.27 -0.25
CA THR A 160 -13.87 -10.96 -1.35
C THR A 160 -13.94 -12.47 -1.10
N GLN A 161 -12.78 -13.10 -0.90
CA GLN A 161 -12.66 -14.54 -0.73
C GLN A 161 -11.30 -14.93 -0.14
N PHE A 162 -11.15 -16.18 0.30
CA PHE A 162 -9.83 -16.78 0.49
C PHE A 162 -9.38 -17.45 -0.82
N GLY A 163 -8.13 -17.23 -1.21
CA GLY A 163 -7.55 -17.91 -2.37
C GLY A 163 -7.13 -19.35 -2.06
N ASP A 164 -6.77 -20.12 -3.09
CA ASP A 164 -6.27 -21.49 -2.95
C ASP A 164 -4.98 -21.57 -2.13
N ASP A 165 -4.21 -20.48 -2.10
CA ASP A 165 -3.03 -20.32 -1.25
C ASP A 165 -3.36 -20.04 0.23
N GLY A 166 -4.65 -19.96 0.57
CA GLY A 166 -5.13 -19.75 1.92
C GLY A 166 -5.11 -18.30 2.40
N PHE A 167 -4.73 -17.33 1.57
CA PHE A 167 -4.72 -15.92 1.96
C PHE A 167 -6.01 -15.19 1.57
N LEU A 168 -6.41 -14.25 2.41
CA LEU A 168 -7.54 -13.38 2.14
C LEU A 168 -7.26 -12.50 0.90
N ARG A 169 -8.24 -12.40 0.02
CA ARG A 169 -8.28 -11.44 -1.09
C ARG A 169 -9.14 -10.26 -0.71
N LEU A 170 -8.64 -9.08 -1.01
CA LEU A 170 -9.33 -7.82 -0.81
C LEU A 170 -9.85 -7.27 -2.13
N GLY A 171 -10.82 -6.37 -2.03
CA GLY A 171 -11.38 -5.61 -3.15
C GLY A 171 -11.70 -4.19 -2.72
N GLY A 172 -12.10 -3.36 -3.70
CA GLY A 172 -12.53 -1.98 -3.48
C GLY A 172 -14.00 -1.80 -3.86
N LYS A 173 -14.78 -1.14 -2.99
CA LYS A 173 -16.11 -0.63 -3.31
C LYS A 173 -16.13 0.89 -3.29
N ILE A 174 -16.66 1.50 -4.34
CA ILE A 174 -16.93 2.94 -4.40
C ILE A 174 -18.10 3.26 -3.48
N ILE A 175 -17.98 4.32 -2.68
CA ILE A 175 -19.13 4.97 -2.05
C ILE A 175 -19.59 6.12 -2.96
N SER A 176 -20.83 6.09 -3.44
CA SER A 176 -21.39 7.15 -4.31
C SER A 176 -21.66 8.45 -3.54
N LYS A 177 -21.96 8.33 -2.24
CA LYS A 177 -22.23 9.45 -1.34
C LYS A 177 -20.96 10.22 -0.99
N LYS A 178 -21.07 11.56 -0.95
CA LYS A 178 -20.02 12.44 -0.43
C LYS A 178 -19.84 12.21 1.07
N LEU A 179 -18.59 12.06 1.50
CA LEU A 179 -18.21 11.96 2.92
C LEU A 179 -17.62 13.28 3.41
N ASP A 180 -18.04 13.72 4.59
CA ASP A 180 -17.51 14.93 5.23
C ASP A 180 -16.26 14.66 6.06
N SER A 181 -15.97 13.40 6.40
CA SER A 181 -14.76 12.97 7.10
C SER A 181 -14.35 11.56 6.68
N PRO A 182 -13.05 11.18 6.80
CA PRO A 182 -12.61 9.83 6.51
C PRO A 182 -13.46 8.80 7.28
N CYS A 183 -13.86 7.74 6.59
CA CYS A 183 -14.64 6.66 7.20
C CYS A 183 -13.72 5.55 7.67
N LYS A 184 -14.10 4.78 8.69
CA LYS A 184 -13.29 3.65 9.17
C LYS A 184 -13.17 2.59 8.06
N SER A 185 -12.00 2.01 7.91
CA SER A 185 -11.71 0.86 7.06
C SER A 185 -11.41 -0.36 7.93
N LEU A 186 -11.71 -1.55 7.42
CA LEU A 186 -11.43 -2.82 8.10
C LEU A 186 -10.04 -3.38 7.78
N PHE A 187 -9.48 -2.94 6.67
CA PHE A 187 -8.25 -3.49 6.10
C PHE A 187 -7.28 -2.36 5.74
N TRP A 188 -6.04 -2.76 5.51
CA TRP A 188 -4.94 -1.94 5.01
C TRP A 188 -4.39 -2.56 3.72
N VAL A 189 -3.96 -1.72 2.77
CA VAL A 189 -3.36 -2.15 1.50
C VAL A 189 -2.04 -1.47 1.24
N SER A 190 -1.14 -2.14 0.52
CA SER A 190 0.25 -1.69 0.39
C SER A 190 0.49 -0.68 -0.73
N GLY A 191 -0.38 -0.65 -1.73
CA GLY A 191 -0.30 0.28 -2.87
C GLY A 191 -0.68 1.72 -2.53
N PHE A 192 -1.33 1.95 -1.38
CA PHE A 192 -1.58 3.27 -0.83
C PHE A 192 -1.83 3.21 0.68
N SER A 193 -0.90 3.80 1.45
CA SER A 193 -1.16 4.14 2.85
C SER A 193 -0.43 5.41 3.28
N PHE A 194 -1.11 6.24 4.07
CA PHE A 194 -0.57 7.48 4.63
C PHE A 194 -0.84 7.57 6.14
N SER A 195 0.20 7.82 6.92
CA SER A 195 0.12 7.92 8.39
C SER A 195 1.26 8.76 8.96
N ARG A 196 1.31 8.89 10.30
CA ARG A 196 2.56 9.22 10.98
C ARG A 196 3.59 8.10 10.77
N SER A 197 4.87 8.45 10.77
CA SER A 197 5.99 7.54 10.45
C SER A 197 6.36 6.55 11.55
N ASN A 198 5.83 6.71 12.77
CA ASN A 198 6.04 5.77 13.87
C ASN A 198 5.67 4.32 13.49
N VAL A 199 4.75 4.14 12.54
CA VAL A 199 4.40 2.85 11.95
C VAL A 199 5.63 2.08 11.43
N ILE A 200 6.65 2.76 10.90
CA ILE A 200 7.87 2.13 10.38
C ILE A 200 8.68 1.49 11.51
N LYS A 201 8.69 2.11 12.70
CA LYS A 201 9.44 1.63 13.87
C LYS A 201 8.67 0.55 14.63
N GLU A 202 7.36 0.73 14.77
CA GLU A 202 6.50 -0.15 15.55
C GLU A 202 6.10 -1.41 14.79
N VAL A 203 5.77 -1.28 13.49
CA VAL A 203 5.30 -2.38 12.65
C VAL A 203 6.03 -2.38 11.29
N PRO A 204 7.36 -2.57 11.27
CA PRO A 204 8.15 -2.59 10.03
C PRO A 204 7.75 -3.74 9.11
N TYR A 205 8.04 -3.61 7.81
CA TYR A 205 7.98 -4.74 6.89
C TYR A 205 8.99 -5.83 7.31
N ASP A 206 8.56 -7.09 7.24
CA ASP A 206 9.41 -8.25 7.54
C ASP A 206 10.25 -8.60 6.29
N PRO A 207 11.60 -8.43 6.34
CA PRO A 207 12.47 -8.75 5.21
C PRO A 207 12.58 -10.25 4.92
N ASN A 208 12.05 -11.11 5.79
CA ASN A 208 12.03 -12.56 5.59
C ASN A 208 10.85 -13.02 4.71
N LEU A 209 9.92 -12.12 4.34
CA LEU A 209 8.79 -12.42 3.45
C LEU A 209 9.17 -12.33 1.96
N GLN A 210 10.26 -13.00 1.59
CA GLN A 210 10.81 -12.95 0.24
C GLN A 210 9.91 -13.69 -0.76
N HIS A 211 9.82 -13.14 -1.97
CA HIS A 211 9.02 -13.59 -3.11
C HIS A 211 7.51 -13.71 -2.84
N LEU A 212 7.04 -13.26 -1.67
CA LEU A 212 5.63 -13.19 -1.32
C LEU A 212 4.94 -12.08 -2.13
N PHE A 213 3.71 -12.34 -2.56
CA PHE A 213 2.86 -11.33 -3.21
C PHE A 213 1.48 -11.28 -2.55
N PHE A 214 0.77 -12.40 -2.49
CA PHE A 214 -0.48 -12.48 -1.73
C PHE A 214 -0.20 -12.80 -0.27
N GLY A 215 -0.97 -12.18 0.62
CA GLY A 215 -0.85 -12.35 2.07
C GLY A 215 -0.24 -11.16 2.81
N GLU A 216 0.55 -10.31 2.14
CA GLU A 216 1.22 -9.17 2.81
C GLU A 216 0.21 -8.16 3.39
N GLU A 217 -0.86 -7.87 2.65
CA GLU A 217 -1.80 -6.82 3.04
C GLU A 217 -2.60 -7.24 4.28
N ILE A 218 -3.02 -8.51 4.34
CA ILE A 218 -3.75 -9.04 5.49
C ILE A 218 -2.83 -9.26 6.69
N SER A 219 -1.56 -9.66 6.47
CA SER A 219 -0.60 -9.78 7.57
C SER A 219 -0.27 -8.41 8.16
N MET A 220 -0.03 -7.40 7.34
CA MET A 220 0.15 -6.03 7.80
C MET A 220 -1.11 -5.49 8.48
N SER A 221 -2.30 -5.74 7.94
CA SER A 221 -3.55 -5.32 8.58
C SER A 221 -3.69 -5.88 10.00
N ALA A 222 -3.46 -7.19 10.18
CA ALA A 222 -3.51 -7.83 11.49
C ALA A 222 -2.43 -7.29 12.43
N ARG A 223 -1.18 -7.14 11.95
CA ARG A 223 -0.08 -6.59 12.76
C ARG A 223 -0.34 -5.15 13.18
N LEU A 224 -0.69 -4.27 12.25
CA LEU A 224 -1.00 -2.87 12.55
C LEU A 224 -2.17 -2.75 13.54
N TYR A 225 -3.24 -3.51 13.32
CA TYR A 225 -4.37 -3.51 14.23
C TYR A 225 -3.96 -3.99 15.63
N THR A 226 -3.27 -5.12 15.76
CA THR A 226 -2.85 -5.65 17.06
C THR A 226 -1.87 -4.73 17.82
N HIS A 227 -1.19 -3.81 17.11
CA HIS A 227 -0.35 -2.74 17.69
C HIS A 227 -1.10 -1.44 18.03
N GLY A 228 -2.39 -1.32 17.74
CA GLY A 228 -3.19 -0.14 18.10
C GLY A 228 -3.43 0.87 16.97
N PHE A 229 -3.04 0.57 15.72
CA PHE A 229 -3.33 1.42 14.55
C PHE A 229 -4.75 1.24 14.01
N ASN A 230 -5.37 2.32 13.54
CA ASN A 230 -6.73 2.29 12.99
C ASN A 230 -6.73 2.72 11.53
N PHE A 231 -7.53 2.04 10.71
CA PHE A 231 -7.58 2.29 9.27
C PHE A 231 -8.76 3.18 8.92
N TYR A 232 -8.55 4.07 7.96
CA TYR A 232 -9.55 4.98 7.47
C TYR A 232 -9.46 5.10 5.95
N SER A 233 -10.60 5.08 5.26
CA SER A 233 -10.66 5.45 3.86
C SER A 233 -10.83 6.97 3.73
N PRO A 234 -10.05 7.65 2.87
CA PRO A 234 -10.23 9.06 2.60
C PRO A 234 -11.64 9.41 2.11
N THR A 235 -12.05 10.66 2.29
CA THR A 235 -13.36 11.20 1.83
C THR A 235 -13.53 11.22 0.31
N LYS A 236 -12.44 11.06 -0.43
CA LYS A 236 -12.38 11.02 -1.88
C LYS A 236 -11.04 10.44 -2.32
N THR A 237 -10.98 9.95 -3.53
CA THR A 237 -9.72 9.53 -4.15
C THR A 237 -8.77 10.74 -4.29
N ILE A 238 -7.55 10.60 -3.76
CA ILE A 238 -6.49 11.63 -3.77
C ILE A 238 -5.35 11.22 -4.71
N ILE A 239 -5.14 9.91 -4.83
CA ILE A 239 -4.14 9.33 -5.70
C ILE A 239 -4.80 8.28 -6.59
N PHE A 240 -4.17 7.96 -7.72
CA PHE A 240 -4.67 7.03 -8.72
C PHE A 240 -3.60 6.02 -9.08
N HIS A 241 -4.02 4.83 -9.51
CA HIS A 241 -3.15 3.70 -9.82
C HIS A 241 -3.26 3.29 -11.29
N LEU A 242 -2.17 2.90 -11.92
CA LEU A 242 -2.22 2.30 -13.26
C LEU A 242 -2.51 0.81 -13.13
N TRP A 243 -3.78 0.44 -13.24
CA TRP A 243 -4.20 -0.96 -13.10
C TRP A 243 -3.83 -1.84 -14.30
N ASN A 244 -3.55 -1.24 -15.47
CA ASN A 244 -2.98 -1.98 -16.60
C ASN A 244 -1.56 -2.46 -16.22
N ARG A 245 -1.24 -3.72 -16.50
CA ARG A 245 0.05 -4.33 -16.15
C ARG A 245 0.87 -4.79 -17.35
N ASP A 246 0.32 -4.73 -18.55
CA ASP A 246 0.89 -5.37 -19.75
C ASP A 246 2.15 -4.67 -20.27
N TYR A 247 2.39 -3.43 -19.83
CA TYR A 247 3.52 -2.61 -20.28
C TYR A 247 4.85 -2.94 -19.59
N ARG A 248 4.84 -3.76 -18.51
CA ARG A 248 6.04 -4.01 -17.71
C ARG A 248 6.16 -5.47 -17.26
N PRO A 249 7.39 -6.00 -17.09
CA PRO A 249 7.60 -7.29 -16.46
C PRO A 249 7.30 -7.22 -14.95
N THR A 250 7.26 -8.39 -14.32
CA THR A 250 7.15 -8.49 -12.86
C THR A 250 8.27 -9.37 -12.33
N PHE A 251 8.58 -9.25 -11.03
CA PHE A 251 9.61 -10.07 -10.37
C PHE A 251 9.40 -11.58 -10.49
N ARG A 252 8.22 -12.02 -10.97
CA ARG A 252 7.94 -13.41 -11.31
C ARG A 252 8.79 -13.94 -12.46
N GLU A 253 9.44 -13.09 -13.26
CA GLU A 253 10.41 -13.54 -14.27
C GLU A 253 11.67 -14.17 -13.64
N ASN A 254 12.00 -13.81 -12.39
CA ASN A 254 13.10 -14.42 -11.64
C ASN A 254 12.76 -15.78 -11.02
N LYS A 255 11.65 -16.40 -11.42
CA LYS A 255 11.17 -17.65 -10.81
C LYS A 255 12.14 -18.80 -11.10
N SER A 256 12.62 -19.42 -10.02
CA SER A 256 13.39 -20.66 -9.99
C SER A 256 12.86 -21.60 -8.89
N ASP A 257 13.29 -22.87 -8.90
CA ASP A 257 12.95 -23.83 -7.84
C ASP A 257 13.35 -23.35 -6.44
N GLU A 258 14.46 -22.60 -6.35
CA GLU A 258 14.90 -21.97 -5.12
C GLU A 258 13.93 -20.89 -4.66
N THR A 259 13.56 -19.96 -5.54
CA THR A 259 12.60 -18.89 -5.19
C THR A 259 11.23 -19.41 -4.80
N ILE A 260 10.79 -20.55 -5.37
CA ILE A 260 9.53 -21.20 -5.00
C ILE A 260 9.61 -21.75 -3.57
N LYS A 261 10.74 -22.37 -3.20
CA LYS A 261 10.97 -22.83 -1.81
C LYS A 261 10.96 -21.66 -0.83
N ILE A 262 11.61 -20.56 -1.20
CA ILE A 262 11.63 -19.33 -0.39
C ILE A 262 10.22 -18.73 -0.27
N GLU A 263 9.46 -18.61 -1.36
CA GLU A 263 8.07 -18.14 -1.32
C GLU A 263 7.20 -19.03 -0.42
N ASN A 264 7.34 -20.35 -0.53
CA ASN A 264 6.60 -21.28 0.33
C ASN A 264 6.97 -21.13 1.81
N HIS A 265 8.25 -20.88 2.12
CA HIS A 265 8.66 -20.55 3.48
C HIS A 265 8.02 -19.24 3.97
N SER A 266 8.00 -18.19 3.14
CA SER A 266 7.33 -16.92 3.45
C SER A 266 5.82 -17.09 3.69
N LYS A 267 5.15 -17.91 2.88
CA LYS A 267 3.72 -18.22 3.06
C LYS A 267 3.47 -18.94 4.39
N LYS A 268 4.26 -19.96 4.69
CA LYS A 268 4.23 -20.69 5.96
C LYS A 268 4.47 -19.76 7.15
N ARG A 269 5.45 -18.85 7.05
CA ARG A 269 5.72 -17.83 8.07
C ARG A 269 4.51 -16.96 8.37
N LEU A 270 3.77 -16.53 7.33
CA LEU A 270 2.51 -15.81 7.54
C LEU A 270 1.42 -16.69 8.15
N LEU A 271 1.25 -17.93 7.70
CA LEU A 271 0.25 -18.83 8.29
C LEU A 271 0.53 -19.09 9.77
N LYS A 272 1.81 -19.16 10.16
CA LYS A 272 2.23 -19.27 11.57
C LYS A 272 1.84 -18.03 12.38
N LEU A 273 1.98 -16.83 11.80
CA LEU A 273 1.53 -15.58 12.43
C LEU A 273 0.02 -15.61 12.77
N PHE A 274 -0.79 -16.28 11.94
CA PHE A 274 -2.23 -16.46 12.16
C PHE A 274 -2.59 -17.70 13.00
N GLY A 275 -1.61 -18.46 13.51
CA GLY A 275 -1.84 -19.71 14.25
C GLY A 275 -2.39 -20.85 13.38
N LEU A 276 -2.18 -20.79 12.06
CA LEU A 276 -2.66 -21.76 11.06
C LEU A 276 -1.58 -22.75 10.60
N GLU A 277 -0.34 -22.57 11.07
CA GLU A 277 0.81 -23.41 10.74
C GLU A 277 1.67 -23.62 12.00
N ASN A 278 2.04 -24.88 12.25
CA ASN A 278 2.81 -25.31 13.42
C ASN A 278 4.17 -25.90 13.03
N ASP A 279 4.60 -25.74 11.78
CA ASP A 279 5.91 -26.21 11.32
C ASP A 279 7.05 -25.55 12.11
N ASN A 280 7.75 -26.37 12.90
CA ASN A 280 8.88 -25.96 13.72
C ASN A 280 10.06 -25.43 12.89
N GLN A 281 10.13 -25.74 11.59
CA GLN A 281 11.21 -25.28 10.69
C GLN A 281 11.11 -23.79 10.33
N ILE A 282 9.99 -23.12 10.60
CA ILE A 282 9.79 -21.69 10.29
C ILE A 282 10.62 -20.79 11.23
N GLY A 283 11.10 -21.32 12.36
CA GLY A 283 11.71 -20.52 13.42
C GLY A 283 10.69 -19.63 14.13
N GLU A 284 11.15 -18.89 15.14
CA GLU A 284 10.32 -17.88 15.80
C GLU A 284 10.21 -16.63 14.92
N ILE A 285 9.06 -15.95 15.00
CA ILE A 285 8.87 -14.65 14.34
C ILE A 285 9.38 -13.60 15.32
N GLU A 286 10.37 -12.80 14.93
CA GLU A 286 10.87 -11.73 15.80
C GLU A 286 9.73 -10.79 16.23
N SER A 287 9.76 -10.32 17.48
CA SER A 287 8.64 -9.57 18.09
C SER A 287 8.15 -8.39 17.24
N LYS A 288 9.06 -7.59 16.66
CA LYS A 288 8.72 -6.48 15.75
C LYS A 288 8.01 -6.89 14.46
N TYR A 289 8.12 -8.16 14.06
CA TYR A 289 7.44 -8.76 12.91
C TYR A 289 6.22 -9.60 13.31
N GLY A 290 5.97 -9.76 14.61
CA GLY A 290 4.84 -10.48 15.18
C GLY A 290 3.56 -9.62 15.27
N LEU A 291 2.55 -10.20 15.93
CA LEU A 291 1.34 -9.50 16.36
C LEU A 291 1.63 -8.65 17.61
N GLY A 292 0.89 -7.55 17.75
CA GLY A 292 0.99 -6.67 18.90
C GLY A 292 0.18 -7.20 20.10
N ALA A 293 0.39 -6.57 21.26
CA ALA A 293 -0.28 -6.91 22.51
C ALA A 293 -1.42 -5.92 22.87
N THR A 294 -1.60 -4.83 22.12
CA THR A 294 -2.62 -3.80 22.40
C THR A 294 -4.03 -4.32 22.10
N ARG A 295 -4.17 -5.14 21.05
CA ARG A 295 -5.41 -5.84 20.67
C ARG A 295 -5.06 -7.25 20.22
N THR A 296 -5.92 -8.24 20.46
CA THR A 296 -5.66 -9.63 20.06
C THR A 296 -6.01 -9.88 18.58
N LEU A 297 -5.53 -10.99 18.02
CA LEU A 297 -5.97 -11.44 16.70
C LEU A 297 -7.48 -11.73 16.67
N GLU A 298 -8.02 -12.24 17.78
CA GLU A 298 -9.47 -12.45 17.94
C GLU A 298 -10.23 -11.13 17.86
N ASN A 299 -9.74 -10.06 18.52
CA ASN A 299 -10.32 -8.73 18.37
C ASN A 299 -10.25 -8.22 16.92
N TYR A 300 -9.24 -8.62 16.15
CA TYR A 300 -9.18 -8.26 14.73
C TYR A 300 -10.21 -9.05 13.91
N SER A 301 -10.33 -10.36 14.14
CA SER A 301 -11.36 -11.21 13.52
C SER A 301 -12.77 -10.66 13.74
N ASP A 302 -13.09 -10.25 14.98
CA ASP A 302 -14.37 -9.64 15.33
C ASP A 302 -14.57 -8.31 14.62
N PHE A 303 -13.54 -7.45 14.64
CA PHE A 303 -13.56 -6.14 14.01
C PHE A 303 -13.73 -6.21 12.49
N SER A 304 -12.97 -7.10 11.83
CA SER A 304 -12.96 -7.20 10.37
C SER A 304 -14.06 -8.11 9.83
N GLY A 305 -14.63 -8.99 10.67
CA GLY A 305 -15.60 -10.01 10.26
C GLY A 305 -14.99 -11.19 9.49
N VAL A 306 -13.68 -11.42 9.67
CA VAL A 306 -12.93 -12.49 9.00
C VAL A 306 -12.61 -13.58 10.00
N ASP A 307 -13.04 -14.80 9.71
CA ASP A 307 -12.61 -15.98 10.47
C ASP A 307 -11.40 -16.61 9.76
N PHE A 308 -10.20 -16.33 10.26
CA PHE A 308 -8.96 -16.83 9.68
C PHE A 308 -8.82 -18.35 9.80
N LYS A 309 -9.37 -18.96 10.86
CA LYS A 309 -9.25 -20.40 11.12
C LYS A 309 -10.14 -21.21 10.18
N ASN A 310 -11.41 -20.81 10.06
CA ASN A 310 -12.37 -21.47 9.21
C ASN A 310 -12.39 -20.90 7.77
N LYS A 311 -11.54 -19.89 7.50
CA LYS A 311 -11.44 -19.19 6.21
C LYS A 311 -12.80 -18.72 5.69
N SER A 312 -13.58 -18.08 6.57
CA SER A 312 -14.93 -17.62 6.27
C SER A 312 -15.10 -16.12 6.50
N LEU A 313 -16.11 -15.54 5.84
CA LEU A 313 -16.36 -14.10 5.82
C LEU A 313 -17.82 -13.83 6.17
N ASN A 314 -18.06 -12.96 7.16
CA ASN A 314 -19.39 -12.44 7.42
C ASN A 314 -19.69 -11.19 6.56
N ASN A 315 -20.88 -10.62 6.73
CA ASN A 315 -21.29 -9.43 5.97
C ASN A 315 -20.44 -8.19 6.29
N ASN A 316 -19.96 -8.03 7.52
CA ASN A 316 -19.09 -6.91 7.88
C ASN A 316 -17.84 -6.88 6.99
N ALA A 317 -17.18 -8.02 6.80
CA ALA A 317 -16.02 -8.15 5.94
C ALA A 317 -16.34 -7.87 4.46
N LYS A 318 -17.44 -8.43 3.95
CA LYS A 318 -17.86 -8.33 2.54
C LYS A 318 -18.34 -6.94 2.13
N PHE A 319 -18.81 -6.15 3.10
CA PHE A 319 -19.27 -4.79 2.90
C PHE A 319 -18.33 -3.71 3.48
N GLY A 320 -17.16 -4.11 3.99
CA GLY A 320 -16.15 -3.16 4.47
C GLY A 320 -16.62 -2.34 5.68
N GLY A 321 -17.52 -2.89 6.50
CA GLY A 321 -18.13 -2.20 7.64
C GLY A 321 -19.23 -1.19 7.26
N TYR A 322 -19.61 -1.12 5.99
CA TYR A 322 -20.62 -0.18 5.49
C TYR A 322 -21.82 -0.93 4.90
N PHE A 323 -22.91 -1.05 5.66
CA PHE A 323 -24.05 -1.91 5.31
C PHE A 323 -25.11 -1.26 4.40
N GLU A 324 -24.91 -0.01 3.96
CA GLU A 324 -25.84 0.64 3.01
C GLU A 324 -25.51 0.20 1.56
N GLU A 325 -25.92 -1.03 1.22
CA GLU A 325 -25.58 -1.67 -0.07
C GLU A 325 -25.98 -0.84 -1.28
N LYS A 326 -27.12 -0.11 -1.21
CA LYS A 326 -27.63 0.77 -2.28
C LYS A 326 -26.67 1.91 -2.68
N ASP A 327 -25.73 2.26 -1.81
CA ASP A 327 -24.82 3.39 -1.99
C ASP A 327 -23.38 2.94 -2.30
N THR A 328 -23.16 1.63 -2.53
CA THR A 328 -21.84 1.07 -2.81
C THR A 328 -21.81 0.19 -4.06
N PHE A 329 -20.72 0.28 -4.82
CA PHE A 329 -20.54 -0.48 -6.05
C PHE A 329 -19.13 -1.05 -6.15
N PHE A 330 -18.94 -2.24 -6.74
CA PHE A 330 -17.60 -2.76 -6.96
C PHE A 330 -16.84 -1.89 -7.96
N MET A 331 -15.59 -1.55 -7.62
CA MET A 331 -14.78 -0.64 -8.42
C MET A 331 -14.57 -1.16 -9.85
N ASN A 332 -14.32 -2.46 -10.02
CA ASN A 332 -14.05 -3.05 -11.33
C ASN A 332 -15.25 -2.98 -12.28
N GLU A 333 -16.48 -3.09 -11.75
CA GLU A 333 -17.71 -3.07 -12.55
C GLU A 333 -17.99 -1.68 -13.13
N ILE A 334 -17.54 -0.62 -12.45
CA ILE A 334 -17.85 0.77 -12.78
C ILE A 334 -16.67 1.53 -13.40
N MET A 335 -15.42 1.08 -13.18
CA MET A 335 -14.23 1.76 -13.67
C MET A 335 -14.26 1.99 -15.18
N GLU A 336 -14.68 0.99 -15.96
CA GLU A 336 -14.76 1.17 -17.42
C GLU A 336 -15.79 2.24 -17.80
N PHE A 337 -16.94 2.30 -17.13
CA PHE A 337 -18.01 3.23 -17.43
C PHE A 337 -17.62 4.68 -17.07
N VAL A 338 -17.09 4.90 -15.86
CA VAL A 338 -16.71 6.24 -15.36
C VAL A 338 -15.52 6.81 -16.12
N ILE A 339 -14.51 5.98 -16.45
CA ILE A 339 -13.34 6.43 -17.21
C ILE A 339 -13.72 6.78 -18.66
N LYS A 340 -14.57 5.98 -19.31
CA LYS A 340 -14.93 6.19 -20.72
C LYS A 340 -15.94 7.32 -20.92
N SER A 341 -16.90 7.48 -20.01
CA SER A 341 -18.01 8.43 -20.20
C SER A 341 -17.69 9.86 -19.72
N GLN A 342 -16.73 10.03 -18.79
CA GLN A 342 -16.54 11.26 -18.01
C GLN A 342 -17.78 11.70 -17.20
N ILE A 343 -18.84 10.88 -17.17
CA ILE A 343 -20.06 11.10 -16.40
C ILE A 343 -19.89 10.38 -15.06
N GLY A 344 -20.24 11.06 -13.96
CA GLY A 344 -20.19 10.48 -12.62
C GLY A 344 -21.23 9.38 -12.40
N ILE A 345 -21.01 8.58 -11.37
CA ILE A 345 -22.00 7.68 -10.73
C ILE A 345 -23.13 8.50 -10.14
#